data_AF-X1H7D2-F1
#
_entry.id   AF-X1H7D2-F1
#
_cell.length_a   1.000
_cell.length_b   1.000
_cell.length_c   1.000
_cell.angle_alpha   90.00
_cell.angle_beta   90.00
_cell.angle_gamma   90.00
#
_symmetry.space_group_name_H-M   'P 1'
#
loop_
_entity.id
_entity.type
_entity.pdbx_description
1 polymer ?
#
loop_
_entity_poly.entity_id
_entity_poly.type
_entity_poly.pdbx_seq_one_letter_code
_entity_poly.pdbx_strand_id
1 'polypeptide(L)'
;MRSDDKMSEKAKQKRILLVDDNANVLTVLSDFLKTTGYAVCEAKDAQGAMRMVKEELADLALIDLRMPEMNGINLMLSLRKTKSHLPA
;
A
#
# COMPACT_ATOMS: atom_id res chain seq x y z
N MET A 1 26.44 -6.81 35.27
CA MET A 1 26.65 -7.13 33.84
C MET A 1 26.02 -8.48 33.58
N ARG A 2 25.14 -8.55 32.55
CA ARG A 2 24.20 -9.62 32.11
C ARG A 2 22.77 -9.10 32.20
N SER A 3 22.47 -8.06 31.44
CA SER A 3 21.94 -8.15 30.06
C SER A 3 20.41 -8.19 30.14
N ASP A 4 19.88 -7.09 30.67
CA ASP A 4 18.45 -6.79 30.65
C ASP A 4 17.98 -6.74 29.19
N ASP A 5 16.93 -7.50 28.90
CA ASP A 5 15.74 -7.04 28.20
C ASP A 5 15.93 -6.10 27.00
N LYS A 6 16.05 -6.71 25.82
CA LYS A 6 15.09 -6.59 24.70
C LYS A 6 15.82 -6.99 23.42
N MET A 7 15.61 -8.25 23.01
CA MET A 7 15.65 -8.60 21.60
C MET A 7 14.69 -7.62 20.91
N SER A 8 15.23 -6.62 20.22
CA SER A 8 14.44 -5.68 19.43
C SER A 8 13.61 -6.49 18.45
N GLU A 9 12.32 -6.64 18.73
CA GLU A 9 11.28 -6.76 17.72
C GLU A 9 11.60 -5.67 16.70
N LYS A 10 12.24 -6.02 15.57
CA LYS A 10 12.39 -5.09 14.46
C LYS A 10 10.97 -4.72 14.07
N ALA A 11 10.57 -3.48 14.35
CA ALA A 11 9.26 -2.97 13.95
C ALA A 11 9.06 -3.33 12.47
N LYS A 12 8.03 -4.14 12.18
CA LYS A 12 7.75 -4.63 10.84
C LYS A 12 7.63 -3.42 9.91
N GLN A 13 8.44 -3.38 8.86
CA GLN A 13 8.42 -2.30 7.90
C GLN A 13 7.01 -2.15 7.33
N LYS A 14 6.40 -0.97 7.54
CA LYS A 14 5.04 -0.72 7.09
C LYS A 14 4.98 -0.68 5.56
N ARG A 15 3.95 -1.28 5.00
CA ARG A 15 3.81 -1.45 3.55
C ARG A 15 2.65 -0.65 2.98
N ILE A 16 2.94 0.12 1.93
CA ILE A 16 1.97 0.99 1.25
C ILE A 16 1.64 0.39 -0.12
N LEU A 17 0.35 0.25 -0.42
CA LEU A 17 -0.16 -0.04 -1.75
C LEU A 17 -0.35 1.27 -2.51
N LEU A 18 0.40 1.46 -3.59
CA LEU A 18 0.19 2.56 -4.55
C LEU A 18 -0.69 2.08 -5.70
N VAL A 19 -1.75 2.81 -6.01
CA VAL A 19 -2.64 2.53 -7.15
C VAL A 19 -2.73 3.74 -8.06
N ASP A 20 -2.17 3.64 -9.25
CA ASP A 20 -2.13 4.69 -10.27
C ASP A 20 -1.90 4.04 -11.65
N ASP A 21 -2.58 4.48 -12.70
CA ASP A 21 -2.42 3.93 -14.05
C ASP A 21 -1.18 4.49 -14.78
N ASN A 22 -0.57 5.55 -14.24
CA ASN A 22 0.64 6.15 -14.74
C ASN A 22 1.89 5.53 -14.10
N ALA A 23 2.60 4.72 -14.89
CA ALA A 23 3.83 4.05 -14.46
C ALA A 23 4.93 5.01 -13.95
N ASN A 24 4.99 6.25 -14.45
CA ASN A 24 5.96 7.24 -13.98
C ASN A 24 5.61 7.70 -12.56
N VAL A 25 4.33 7.91 -12.26
CA VAL A 25 3.87 8.29 -10.92
C VAL A 25 4.16 7.15 -9.93
N LEU A 26 3.83 5.91 -10.31
CA LEU A 26 4.16 4.73 -9.50
C LEU A 26 5.66 4.68 -9.18
N THR A 27 6.52 4.81 -10.19
CA THR A 27 7.99 4.75 -10.01
C THR A 27 8.47 5.83 -9.04
N VAL A 28 8.13 7.10 -9.30
CA VAL A 28 8.59 8.24 -8.50
C VAL A 28 8.10 8.15 -7.05
N LEU A 29 6.82 7.85 -6.83
CA LEU A 29 6.28 7.74 -5.48
C LEU A 29 6.81 6.51 -4.74
N SER A 30 7.00 5.39 -5.45
CA SER A 30 7.56 4.16 -4.88
C SER A 30 8.98 4.39 -4.38
N ASP A 31 9.83 5.03 -5.19
CA ASP A 31 11.20 5.36 -4.80
C ASP A 31 11.22 6.32 -3.60
N PHE A 32 10.38 7.36 -3.64
CA PHE A 32 10.24 8.29 -2.52
C PHE A 32 9.82 7.57 -1.22
N LEU A 33 8.75 6.77 -1.24
CA LEU A 33 8.27 6.05 -0.06
C LEU A 33 9.27 5.02 0.45
N LYS A 34 9.99 4.33 -0.44
CA LYS A 34 11.08 3.42 -0.06
C LYS A 34 12.22 4.16 0.66
N THR A 35 12.60 5.35 0.19
CA THR A 35 13.65 6.16 0.85
C THR A 35 13.27 6.64 2.25
N THR A 36 11.97 6.77 2.52
CA THR A 36 11.45 7.14 3.85
C THR A 36 11.26 5.93 4.78
N GLY A 37 11.62 4.72 4.32
CA GLY A 37 11.62 3.50 5.12
C GLY A 37 10.35 2.66 5.00
N TYR A 38 9.46 2.93 4.06
CA TYR A 38 8.31 2.05 3.80
C TYR A 38 8.63 0.95 2.79
N ALA A 39 7.93 -0.18 2.90
CA ALA A 39 7.82 -1.12 1.79
C ALA A 39 6.69 -0.64 0.85
N VAL A 40 6.81 -0.90 -0.44
CA VAL A 40 5.79 -0.48 -1.42
C VAL A 40 5.38 -1.67 -2.28
N CYS A 41 4.08 -1.81 -2.51
CA CYS A 41 3.50 -2.63 -3.56
C CYS A 41 2.72 -1.72 -4.52
N GLU A 42 2.80 -2.01 -5.81
CA GLU A 42 2.27 -1.15 -6.87
C GLU A 42 1.19 -1.89 -7.66
N ALA A 43 0.07 -1.23 -7.94
CA ALA A 43 -0.98 -1.72 -8.81
C ALA A 43 -1.34 -0.66 -9.84
N LYS A 44 -1.45 -1.07 -11.11
CA LYS A 44 -1.87 -0.21 -12.22
C LYS A 44 -3.37 -0.23 -12.49
N ASP A 45 -4.10 -1.09 -11.77
CA ASP A 45 -5.52 -1.37 -12.00
C ASP A 45 -6.21 -1.92 -10.74
N ALA A 46 -7.55 -1.98 -10.78
CA ALA A 46 -8.38 -2.46 -9.66
C ALA A 46 -8.06 -3.89 -9.29
N GLN A 47 -7.81 -4.72 -10.29
CA GLN A 47 -7.67 -6.15 -10.11
C GLN A 47 -6.40 -6.46 -9.31
N GLY A 48 -5.29 -5.81 -9.66
CA GLY A 48 -4.03 -5.86 -8.93
C GLY A 48 -4.20 -5.34 -7.50
N ALA A 49 -4.83 -4.18 -7.33
CA ALA A 49 -5.05 -3.58 -6.01
C ALA A 49 -5.89 -4.49 -5.10
N MET A 50 -7.01 -5.00 -5.60
CA MET A 50 -7.89 -5.92 -4.88
C MET A 50 -7.20 -7.23 -4.51
N ARG A 51 -6.36 -7.76 -5.40
CA ARG A 51 -5.57 -8.97 -5.13
C ARG A 51 -4.60 -8.73 -3.98
N MET A 52 -3.84 -7.64 -4.03
CA MET A 52 -2.85 -7.31 -2.99
C MET A 52 -3.48 -7.09 -1.62
N VAL A 53 -4.66 -6.47 -1.58
CA VAL A 53 -5.40 -6.29 -0.32
C VAL A 53 -5.94 -7.61 0.24
N LYS A 54 -6.43 -8.51 -0.62
CA LYS A 54 -6.87 -9.86 -0.22
C LYS A 54 -5.72 -10.73 0.30
N GLU A 55 -4.53 -10.57 -0.26
CA GLU A 55 -3.30 -11.25 0.18
C GLU A 55 -2.67 -10.59 1.43
N GLU A 56 -3.34 -9.60 2.03
CA GLU A 56 -2.87 -8.82 3.19
C GLU A 56 -1.48 -8.20 3.03
N LEU A 57 -1.16 -7.79 1.81
CA LEU A 57 0.14 -7.22 1.47
C LEU A 57 0.23 -5.71 1.72
N ALA A 58 -0.69 -5.07 2.45
CA ALA A 58 -0.63 -3.63 2.67
C ALA A 58 -1.18 -3.23 4.05
N ASP A 59 -0.55 -2.22 4.64
CA ASP A 59 -0.99 -1.53 5.86
C ASP A 59 -1.73 -0.21 5.56
N LEU A 60 -1.54 0.36 4.36
CA LEU A 60 -2.15 1.60 3.86
C LEU A 60 -2.30 1.50 2.33
N ALA A 61 -3.36 2.06 1.75
CA ALA A 61 -3.47 2.26 0.31
C ALA A 61 -3.49 3.75 -0.04
N LEU A 62 -2.75 4.14 -1.08
CA LEU A 62 -2.82 5.44 -1.74
C LEU A 62 -3.33 5.21 -3.16
N ILE A 63 -4.46 5.83 -3.49
CA ILE A 63 -5.22 5.53 -4.70
C ILE A 63 -5.41 6.83 -5.48
N ASP A 64 -4.99 6.86 -6.73
CA ASP A 64 -5.40 7.93 -7.64
C ASP A 64 -6.90 7.87 -7.88
N LEU A 65 -7.57 9.01 -7.78
CA LEU A 65 -9.01 9.10 -8.03
C LEU A 65 -9.31 9.35 -9.52
N ARG A 66 -8.31 9.75 -10.31
CA ARG A 66 -8.45 10.11 -11.73
C ARG A 66 -7.81 9.10 -12.67
N MET A 67 -8.19 7.83 -12.53
CA MET A 67 -7.83 6.81 -13.51
C MET A 67 -8.92 6.73 -14.60
N PRO A 68 -8.66 7.13 -15.86
CA PRO A 68 -9.65 7.09 -16.94
C PRO A 68 -10.28 5.71 -17.17
N GLU A 69 -9.50 4.65 -17.02
CA GLU A 69 -9.94 3.26 -17.22
C GLU A 69 -10.57 2.64 -15.95
N MET A 70 -10.54 3.34 -14.81
CA MET A 70 -11.04 2.84 -13.53
C MET A 70 -11.54 3.97 -12.62
N ASN A 71 -12.76 3.83 -12.09
CA ASN A 71 -13.21 4.72 -11.03
C ASN A 71 -12.49 4.41 -9.69
N GLY A 72 -11.48 5.21 -9.34
CA GLY A 72 -10.70 5.08 -8.10
C GLY A 72 -11.54 5.17 -6.82
N ILE A 73 -12.67 5.90 -6.84
CA ILE A 73 -13.63 5.96 -5.73
C ILE A 73 -14.30 4.59 -5.56
N ASN A 74 -14.74 3.96 -6.64
CA ASN A 74 -15.35 2.63 -6.58
C ASN A 74 -14.35 1.59 -6.06
N LEU A 75 -13.07 1.69 -6.45
CA LEU A 75 -12.02 0.85 -5.90
C LEU A 75 -11.87 1.07 -4.38
N MET A 76 -11.72 2.31 -3.93
CA MET A 76 -11.63 2.65 -2.50
C MET A 76 -12.81 2.07 -1.71
N LEU A 77 -14.04 2.23 -2.20
CA LEU A 77 -15.25 1.67 -1.58
C LEU A 77 -15.22 0.13 -1.53
N SER A 78 -14.72 -0.51 -2.59
CA SER A 78 -14.58 -1.98 -2.66
C SER A 78 -13.50 -2.50 -1.70
N LEU A 79 -12.40 -1.78 -1.57
CA LEU A 79 -11.33 -2.07 -0.63
C LEU A 79 -11.82 -1.97 0.82
N ARG A 80 -12.55 -0.90 1.17
CA ARG A 80 -13.15 -0.74 2.51
C ARG A 80 -14.15 -1.85 2.86
N LYS A 81 -14.93 -2.32 1.88
CA LYS A 81 -15.83 -3.48 2.09
C LYS A 81 -15.06 -4.78 2.32
N THR A 82 -13.91 -4.95 1.67
CA THR A 82 -13.08 -6.15 1.78
C THR A 82 -12.26 -6.15 3.07
N LYS A 83 -11.71 -4.99 3.44
CA LYS A 83 -10.85 -4.80 4.61
C LYS A 83 -11.20 -3.49 5.29
N SER A 84 -12.12 -3.56 6.25
CA SER A 84 -12.70 -2.39 6.93
C SER A 84 -11.70 -1.54 7.72
N HIS A 85 -10.55 -2.10 8.07
CA HIS A 85 -9.51 -1.43 8.84
C HIS A 85 -8.30 -0.99 7.99
N LEU A 86 -8.28 -1.26 6.68
CA LEU A 86 -7.23 -0.74 5.80
C LEU A 86 -7.50 0.75 5.54
N PRO A 87 -6.62 1.67 5.99
CA PRO A 87 -6.77 3.07 5.63
C PRO A 87 -6.56 3.24 4.13
N ALA A 88 -7.45 3.98 3.48
CA ALA A 88 -7.49 4.26 2.05
C ALA A 88 -8.23 5.57 1.80
#